data_AF-A0A3B9I033-F1
#
_entry.id   AF-A0A3B9I033-F1
#
_cell.length_a   1.000
_cell.length_b   1.000
_cell.length_c   1.000
_cell.angle_alpha   90.00
_cell.angle_beta   90.00
_cell.angle_gamma   90.00
#
_symmetry.space_group_name_H-M   'P 1'
#
loop_
_entity.id
_entity.type
_entity.pdbx_description
1 polymer ?
#
loop_
_entity_poly.entity_id
_entity_poly.type
_entity_poly.pdbx_seq_one_letter_code
_entity_poly.pdbx_strand_id
1 'polypeptide(L)'
;MIKTNSDSRSGIALPLVLVFSICVMAFTVSLVFFRKESKQQNLTNIHFLQANFLAQSAVQMMLLKLSSFPQEACDAGVHSLGYCPFRGIISGSNLVPIGGASQQGLVDFYSDCNSSDFEWRVPGVNQDDWKFSTEDFKVISAYTNPDERQLIISAQIKAIGEATMSRGGMGLRKEEMIKTVKLTREN
;
A
#
# COMPACT_ATOMS: atom_id res chain seq x y z
N MET A 1 28.59 -75.51 40.10
CA MET A 1 28.62 -75.06 38.70
C MET A 1 27.43 -74.12 38.49
N ILE A 2 27.61 -72.81 38.68
CA ILE A 2 26.57 -71.81 38.43
C ILE A 2 27.14 -70.84 37.40
N LYS A 3 26.40 -70.73 36.30
CA LYS A 3 26.74 -70.08 35.04
C LYS A 3 26.54 -68.57 35.21
N THR A 4 27.62 -67.80 35.28
CA THR A 4 27.55 -66.33 35.23
C THR A 4 27.47 -65.90 33.77
N ASN A 5 26.29 -65.45 33.34
CA ASN A 5 26.11 -64.79 32.06
C ASN A 5 25.14 -63.63 32.23
N SER A 6 25.67 -62.48 32.63
CA SER A 6 24.92 -61.22 32.67
C SER A 6 25.86 -60.02 32.79
N ASP A 7 26.70 -59.76 31.78
CA ASP A 7 27.50 -58.51 31.78
C ASP A 7 27.91 -57.99 30.39
N SER A 8 26.98 -58.02 29.42
CA SER A 8 27.24 -57.41 28.10
C SER A 8 26.10 -56.55 27.52
N ARG A 9 25.09 -56.18 28.33
CA ARG A 9 23.96 -55.35 27.88
C ARG A 9 24.10 -53.85 28.19
N SER A 10 25.06 -53.42 29.00
CA SER A 10 25.22 -52.01 29.39
C SER A 10 26.16 -51.18 28.49
N GLY A 11 26.90 -51.80 27.56
CA GLY A 11 27.85 -51.07 26.70
C GLY A 11 27.21 -50.26 25.56
N ILE A 12 26.03 -50.69 25.07
CA ILE A 12 25.34 -50.05 23.92
C ILE A 12 24.28 -49.03 24.37
N ALA A 13 23.80 -49.13 25.61
CA ALA A 13 22.79 -48.22 26.14
C ALA A 13 23.30 -46.77 26.25
N LEU A 14 24.56 -46.60 26.64
CA LEU A 14 25.18 -45.29 26.85
C LEU A 14 25.33 -44.45 25.56
N PRO A 15 25.87 -44.97 24.44
CA PRO A 15 25.92 -44.22 23.19
C PRO A 15 24.52 -43.94 22.60
N LEU A 16 23.55 -44.86 22.78
CA LEU A 16 22.20 -44.68 22.27
C LEU A 16 21.46 -43.52 22.97
N VAL A 17 21.59 -43.41 24.30
CA VAL A 17 21.01 -42.29 25.07
C VAL A 17 21.67 -40.96 24.72
N LEU A 18 22.99 -40.96 24.46
CA LEU A 18 23.73 -39.76 24.07
C LEU A 18 23.27 -39.22 22.70
N VAL A 19 23.15 -40.10 21.70
CA VAL A 19 22.64 -39.74 20.37
C VAL A 19 21.20 -39.23 20.48
N PHE A 20 20.35 -39.92 21.24
CA PHE A 20 18.97 -39.48 21.45
C PHE A 20 18.89 -38.09 22.10
N SER A 21 19.71 -37.84 23.13
CA SER A 21 19.79 -36.53 23.80
C SER A 21 20.22 -35.41 22.83
N ILE A 22 21.22 -35.67 21.99
CA ILE A 22 21.69 -34.71 20.97
C ILE A 22 20.57 -34.44 19.94
N CYS A 23 19.86 -35.47 19.49
CA CYS A 23 18.74 -35.32 18.56
C CYS A 23 17.61 -34.47 19.19
N VAL A 24 17.27 -34.70 20.46
CA VAL A 24 16.25 -33.91 21.17
C VAL A 24 16.71 -32.48 21.37
N MET A 25 17.98 -32.24 21.70
CA MET A 25 18.54 -30.88 21.77
C MET A 25 18.50 -30.18 20.40
N ALA A 26 18.93 -30.84 19.32
CA ALA A 26 18.86 -30.27 17.98
C ALA A 26 17.42 -29.95 17.57
N PHE A 27 16.47 -30.82 17.88
CA PHE A 27 15.05 -30.62 17.56
C PHE A 27 14.44 -29.47 18.36
N THR A 28 14.74 -29.38 19.66
CA THR A 28 14.25 -28.28 20.52
C THR A 28 14.84 -26.93 20.10
N VAL A 29 16.13 -26.88 19.77
CA VAL A 29 16.78 -25.68 19.22
C VAL A 29 16.10 -25.27 17.91
N SER A 30 15.91 -26.19 16.97
CA SER A 30 15.22 -25.92 15.70
C SER A 30 13.80 -25.39 15.91
N LEU A 31 13.01 -25.96 16.82
CA LEU A 31 11.67 -25.46 17.14
C LEU A 31 11.69 -24.04 17.70
N VAL A 32 12.65 -23.71 18.56
CA VAL A 32 12.78 -22.35 19.10
C VAL A 32 13.15 -21.36 17.99
N PHE A 33 14.06 -21.73 17.08
CA PHE A 33 14.41 -20.91 15.92
C PHE A 33 13.22 -20.70 14.99
N PHE A 34 12.50 -21.76 14.61
CA PHE A 34 11.31 -21.63 13.76
C PHE A 34 10.22 -20.75 14.38
N ARG A 35 10.02 -20.83 15.70
CA ARG A 35 9.07 -19.94 16.38
C ARG A 35 9.51 -18.47 16.37
N LYS A 36 10.81 -18.20 16.47
CA LYS A 36 11.34 -16.83 16.37
C LYS A 36 11.19 -16.28 14.96
N GLU A 37 11.57 -17.06 13.94
CA GLU A 37 11.43 -16.65 12.55
C GLU A 37 9.97 -16.45 12.14
N SER A 38 9.08 -17.38 12.51
CA SER A 38 7.65 -17.26 12.23
C SER A 38 7.03 -16.00 12.83
N LYS A 39 7.42 -15.65 14.08
CA LYS A 39 6.98 -14.39 14.70
C LYS A 39 7.50 -13.17 13.96
N GLN A 40 8.77 -13.19 13.54
CA GLN A 40 9.37 -12.08 12.82
C GLN A 40 8.71 -11.89 11.45
N GLN A 41 8.49 -12.97 10.70
CA GLN A 41 7.80 -12.94 9.41
C GLN A 41 6.35 -12.44 9.53
N ASN A 42 5.65 -12.82 10.60
CA ASN A 42 4.30 -12.33 10.83
C ASN A 42 4.28 -10.81 11.11
N LEU A 43 5.23 -10.32 11.92
CA LEU A 43 5.35 -8.89 12.21
C LEU A 43 5.70 -8.08 10.96
N THR A 44 6.63 -8.55 10.12
CA THR A 44 6.98 -7.86 8.87
C THR A 44 5.80 -7.84 7.89
N ASN A 45 5.03 -8.92 7.81
CA ASN A 45 3.84 -8.99 6.97
C ASN A 45 2.73 -8.04 7.44
N ILE A 46 2.47 -7.97 8.75
CA ILE A 46 1.51 -7.01 9.31
C ILE A 46 1.95 -5.57 8.98
N HIS A 47 3.23 -5.26 9.14
CA HIS A 47 3.75 -3.91 8.86
C HIS A 47 3.61 -3.53 7.38
N PHE A 48 3.88 -4.48 6.48
CA PHE A 48 3.62 -4.33 5.05
C PHE A 48 2.14 -4.08 4.76
N LEU A 49 1.26 -4.90 5.35
CA LEU A 49 -0.17 -4.82 5.15
C LEU A 49 -0.74 -3.49 5.63
N GLN A 50 -0.25 -2.96 6.76
CA GLN A 50 -0.61 -1.65 7.28
C GLN A 50 -0.27 -0.52 6.29
N ALA A 51 0.98 -0.45 5.84
CA ALA A 51 1.40 0.59 4.88
C ALA A 51 0.63 0.47 3.55
N ASN A 52 0.35 -0.75 3.08
CA ASN A 52 -0.45 -0.97 1.88
C ASN A 52 -1.91 -0.50 2.05
N PHE A 53 -2.55 -0.79 3.17
CA PHE A 53 -3.92 -0.31 3.42
C PHE A 53 -3.99 1.21 3.56
N LEU A 54 -2.96 1.85 4.11
CA LEU A 54 -2.84 3.31 4.15
C LEU A 54 -2.69 3.92 2.74
N ALA A 55 -1.92 3.28 1.87
CA ALA A 55 -1.83 3.69 0.48
C ALA A 55 -3.20 3.54 -0.23
N GLN A 56 -3.93 2.45 0.06
CA GLN A 56 -5.29 2.24 -0.47
C GLN A 56 -6.29 3.28 0.04
N SER A 57 -6.23 3.69 1.31
CA SER A 57 -7.13 4.72 1.85
C SER A 57 -6.90 6.07 1.18
N ALA A 58 -5.65 6.45 0.92
CA ALA A 58 -5.33 7.66 0.15
C ALA A 58 -5.94 7.61 -1.27
N VAL A 59 -5.84 6.47 -1.95
CA VAL A 59 -6.46 6.28 -3.27
C VAL A 59 -7.99 6.37 -3.19
N GLN A 60 -8.61 5.77 -2.16
CA GLN A 60 -10.06 5.85 -1.96
C GLN A 60 -10.52 7.29 -1.68
N MET A 61 -9.75 8.06 -0.94
CA MET A 61 -10.06 9.46 -0.67
C MET A 61 -10.00 10.30 -1.94
N MET A 62 -8.97 10.08 -2.76
CA MET A 62 -8.86 10.75 -4.06
C MET A 62 -9.99 10.33 -5.02
N LEU A 63 -10.38 9.05 -5.00
CA LEU A 63 -11.53 8.56 -5.74
C LEU A 63 -12.83 9.25 -5.31
N LEU A 64 -13.01 9.47 -4.01
CA LEU A 64 -14.17 10.18 -3.47
C LEU A 64 -14.18 11.62 -3.97
N LYS A 65 -13.04 12.33 -3.91
CA LYS A 65 -12.91 13.70 -4.47
C LYS A 65 -13.20 13.74 -5.97
N LEU A 66 -12.70 12.76 -6.72
CA LEU A 66 -12.93 12.65 -8.16
C LEU A 66 -14.41 12.40 -8.49
N SER A 67 -15.10 11.64 -7.64
CA SER A 67 -16.54 11.37 -7.80
C SER A 67 -17.42 12.57 -7.47
N SER A 68 -17.03 13.38 -6.48
CA SER A 68 -17.78 14.58 -6.07
C SER A 68 -17.53 15.77 -7.00
N PHE A 69 -16.28 15.93 -7.48
CA PHE A 69 -15.86 17.06 -8.32
C PHE A 69 -15.21 16.62 -9.64
N PRO A 70 -15.94 15.88 -10.51
CA PRO A 70 -15.38 15.40 -11.77
C PRO A 70 -15.05 16.54 -12.74
N GLN A 71 -15.83 17.62 -12.71
CA GLN A 71 -15.62 18.77 -13.59
C GLN A 71 -14.36 19.56 -13.21
N GLU A 72 -14.12 19.75 -11.91
CA GLU A 72 -12.88 20.38 -11.42
C GLU A 72 -11.64 19.56 -11.80
N ALA A 73 -11.74 18.22 -11.72
CA ALA A 73 -10.66 17.34 -12.14
C ALA A 73 -10.39 17.43 -13.66
N CYS A 74 -11.45 17.52 -14.47
CA CYS A 74 -11.33 17.80 -15.90
C CYS A 74 -10.64 19.14 -16.11
N ASP A 75 -11.12 20.21 -15.48
CA ASP A 75 -10.63 21.57 -15.67
C ASP A 75 -9.15 21.69 -15.28
N ALA A 76 -8.74 21.08 -14.16
CA ALA A 76 -7.35 20.97 -13.74
C ALA A 76 -6.51 20.20 -14.77
N GLY A 77 -7.05 19.11 -15.33
CA GLY A 77 -6.42 18.35 -16.42
C GLY A 77 -6.24 19.18 -17.69
N VAL A 78 -7.27 19.89 -18.14
CA VAL A 78 -7.21 20.76 -19.33
C VAL A 78 -6.20 21.89 -19.13
N HIS A 79 -6.21 22.48 -17.93
CA HIS A 79 -5.30 23.55 -17.56
C HIS A 79 -3.84 23.07 -17.55
N SER A 80 -3.58 21.85 -17.08
CA SER A 80 -2.24 21.24 -17.12
C SER A 80 -1.69 21.03 -18.53
N LEU A 81 -2.58 20.93 -19.53
CA LEU A 81 -2.22 20.85 -20.94
C LEU A 81 -2.10 22.23 -21.60
N GLY A 82 -2.43 23.32 -20.89
CA GLY A 82 -2.35 24.70 -21.37
C GLY A 82 -3.61 25.18 -22.11
N TYR A 83 -4.71 24.42 -22.04
CA TYR A 83 -5.96 24.76 -22.72
C TYR A 83 -6.96 25.42 -21.77
N CYS A 84 -7.94 26.13 -22.34
CA CYS A 84 -9.02 26.74 -21.59
C CYS A 84 -10.08 25.67 -21.20
N PRO A 85 -10.44 25.53 -19.91
CA PRO A 85 -11.39 24.52 -19.44
C PRO A 85 -12.81 24.68 -20.02
N PHE A 86 -13.20 25.91 -20.39
CA PHE A 86 -14.51 26.19 -21.00
C PHE A 86 -14.64 25.69 -22.45
N ARG A 87 -13.55 25.28 -23.08
CA ARG A 87 -13.56 24.71 -24.42
C ARG A 87 -13.90 23.23 -24.28
N GLY A 88 -15.20 22.92 -24.21
CA GLY A 88 -15.69 21.54 -24.04
C GLY A 88 -14.92 20.53 -24.89
N ILE A 89 -14.23 19.59 -24.23
CA ILE A 89 -13.37 18.61 -24.89
C ILE A 89 -14.24 17.47 -25.44
N ILE A 90 -14.16 17.28 -26.75
CA ILE A 90 -14.83 16.19 -27.47
C ILE A 90 -13.91 14.98 -27.62
N SER A 91 -14.50 13.78 -27.67
CA SER A 91 -13.78 12.54 -27.90
C SER A 91 -12.93 12.61 -29.19
N GLY A 92 -11.70 12.11 -29.14
CA GLY A 92 -10.77 12.10 -30.29
C GLY A 92 -9.99 13.40 -30.53
N SER A 93 -10.20 14.44 -29.72
CA SER A 93 -9.33 15.61 -29.75
C SER A 93 -7.98 15.28 -29.10
N ASN A 94 -6.97 14.98 -29.93
CA ASN A 94 -5.59 14.82 -29.47
C ASN A 94 -5.01 16.19 -29.08
N LEU A 95 -5.30 16.63 -27.86
CA LEU A 95 -4.74 17.85 -27.30
C LEU A 95 -3.25 17.63 -27.01
N VAL A 96 -2.41 18.36 -27.73
CA VAL A 96 -0.95 18.34 -27.51
C VAL A 96 -0.64 19.35 -26.39
N PRO A 97 0.04 18.94 -25.31
CA PRO A 97 0.38 19.87 -24.23
C PRO A 97 1.14 21.08 -24.78
N ILE A 98 0.65 22.28 -24.48
CA ILE A 98 1.31 23.53 -24.84
C ILE A 98 2.50 23.69 -23.89
N GLY A 99 3.71 23.88 -24.45
CA GLY A 99 4.91 24.10 -23.65
C GLY A 99 4.77 25.30 -22.71
N GLY A 100 5.06 25.09 -21.42
CA GLY A 100 4.90 26.12 -20.37
C GLY A 100 3.56 26.11 -19.65
N ALA A 101 2.70 25.11 -19.89
CA ALA A 101 1.47 24.93 -19.12
C ALA A 101 1.76 24.68 -17.62
N SER A 102 0.98 25.32 -16.76
CA SER A 102 1.11 25.20 -15.31
C SER A 102 0.46 23.91 -14.82
N GLN A 103 1.22 23.09 -14.09
CA GLN A 103 0.69 21.92 -13.39
C GLN A 103 0.06 22.28 -12.03
N GLN A 104 0.09 23.56 -11.64
CA GLN A 104 -0.35 23.99 -10.32
C GLN A 104 -1.79 23.60 -10.03
N GLY A 105 -2.71 23.69 -11.00
CA GLY A 105 -4.11 23.30 -10.80
C GLY A 105 -4.30 21.81 -10.46
N LEU A 106 -3.46 20.91 -11.00
CA LEU A 106 -3.48 19.50 -10.62
C LEU A 106 -2.89 19.29 -9.22
N VAL A 107 -1.83 20.03 -8.90
CA VAL A 107 -1.19 20.01 -7.58
C VAL A 107 -2.16 20.47 -6.51
N ASP A 108 -2.81 21.60 -6.72
CA ASP A 108 -3.84 22.13 -5.82
C ASP A 108 -4.95 21.11 -5.62
N PHE A 109 -5.43 20.49 -6.73
CA PHE A 109 -6.49 19.48 -6.67
C PHE A 109 -6.14 18.26 -5.81
N TYR A 110 -4.94 17.67 -5.90
CA TYR A 110 -4.61 16.55 -5.01
C TYR A 110 -4.10 17.01 -3.64
N SER A 111 -3.60 18.24 -3.49
CA SER A 111 -3.05 18.74 -2.23
C SER A 111 -4.10 18.90 -1.14
N ASP A 112 -5.36 19.17 -1.50
CA ASP A 112 -6.47 19.16 -0.54
C ASP A 112 -6.63 17.81 0.15
N CYS A 113 -6.26 16.72 -0.53
CA CYS A 113 -6.26 15.37 0.03
C CYS A 113 -5.13 15.15 1.06
N ASN A 114 -4.21 16.10 1.20
CA ASN A 114 -3.12 16.06 2.16
C ASN A 114 -3.26 17.11 3.26
N SER A 115 -4.39 17.84 3.32
CA SER A 115 -4.57 18.89 4.31
C SER A 115 -4.60 18.33 5.74
N SER A 116 -3.92 19.05 6.64
CA SER A 116 -3.97 18.82 8.09
C SER A 116 -5.19 19.42 8.77
N ASP A 117 -6.00 20.19 8.03
CA ASP A 117 -7.16 20.91 8.59
C ASP A 117 -8.23 19.95 9.12
N PHE A 118 -8.28 18.74 8.56
CA PHE A 118 -9.13 17.65 9.02
C PHE A 118 -8.27 16.55 9.64
N GLU A 119 -8.14 16.57 10.97
CA GLU A 119 -7.47 15.50 11.71
C GLU A 119 -8.24 14.18 11.59
N TRP A 120 -7.67 13.25 10.84
CA TRP A 120 -8.18 11.89 10.74
C TRP A 120 -7.89 11.12 12.03
N ARG A 121 -8.93 10.89 12.84
CA ARG A 121 -8.81 10.10 14.07
C ARG A 121 -9.15 8.64 13.81
N VAL A 122 -8.11 7.80 13.79
CA VAL A 122 -8.29 6.34 13.79
C VAL A 122 -8.35 5.85 15.23
N PRO A 123 -9.46 5.26 15.69
CA PRO A 123 -9.59 4.79 17.06
C PRO A 123 -8.48 3.79 17.41
N GLY A 124 -7.71 4.07 18.46
CA GLY A 124 -6.70 3.15 18.98
C GLY A 124 -5.36 3.13 18.26
N VAL A 125 -5.09 4.08 17.34
CA VAL A 125 -3.79 4.23 16.67
C VAL A 125 -3.25 5.64 16.92
N ASN A 126 -1.99 5.74 17.34
CA ASN A 126 -1.35 7.04 17.54
C ASN A 126 -1.15 7.73 16.18
N GLN A 127 -1.39 9.04 16.11
CA GLN A 127 -1.34 9.80 14.86
C GLN A 127 0.08 9.94 14.30
N ASP A 128 1.10 9.80 15.15
CA ASP A 128 2.52 9.80 14.75
C ASP A 128 2.97 8.49 14.10
N ASP A 129 2.23 7.40 14.31
CA ASP A 129 2.63 6.06 13.87
C ASP A 129 2.21 5.76 12.43
N TRP A 130 1.44 6.64 11.79
CA TRP A 130 0.96 6.44 10.43
C TRP A 130 0.76 7.74 9.69
N LYS A 131 0.91 7.68 8.36
CA LYS A 131 0.60 8.78 7.46
C LYS A 131 0.13 8.19 6.14
N PHE A 132 -0.78 8.88 5.46
CA PHE A 132 -1.05 8.60 4.06
C PHE A 132 -1.08 9.92 3.30
N SER A 133 -0.69 9.90 2.04
CA SER A 133 -0.71 11.09 1.18
C SER A 133 -0.88 10.73 -0.28
N THR A 134 -1.60 11.56 -1.02
CA THR A 134 -1.61 11.52 -2.49
C THR A 134 -0.43 12.32 -3.00
N GLU A 135 0.45 11.70 -3.79
CA GLU A 135 1.66 12.36 -4.31
C GLU A 135 1.46 12.97 -5.68
N ASP A 136 0.69 12.29 -6.53
CA ASP A 136 0.53 12.70 -7.92
C ASP A 136 -0.86 12.33 -8.44
N PHE A 137 -1.36 13.17 -9.33
CA PHE A 137 -2.63 13.00 -10.01
C PHE A 137 -2.49 13.43 -11.46
N LYS A 138 -2.75 12.49 -12.37
CA LYS A 138 -2.65 12.71 -13.80
C LYS A 138 -3.96 12.38 -14.48
N VAL A 139 -4.50 13.34 -15.23
CA VAL A 139 -5.63 13.10 -16.13
C VAL A 139 -5.08 12.56 -17.45
N ILE A 140 -5.41 11.32 -17.80
CA ILE A 140 -4.99 10.66 -19.03
C ILE A 140 -5.93 11.07 -20.18
N SER A 141 -7.22 11.07 -19.92
CA SER A 141 -8.23 11.50 -20.87
C SER A 141 -9.46 12.03 -20.15
N ALA A 142 -10.05 13.08 -20.69
CA ALA A 142 -11.30 13.65 -20.22
C ALA A 142 -12.07 14.13 -21.44
N TYR A 143 -13.27 13.60 -21.67
CA TYR A 143 -14.12 14.04 -22.77
C TYR A 143 -15.59 13.88 -22.42
N THR A 144 -16.41 14.73 -23.04
CA THR A 144 -17.86 14.61 -22.99
C THR A 144 -18.33 13.91 -24.25
N ASN A 145 -19.14 12.84 -24.09
CA ASN A 145 -19.88 12.26 -25.19
C ASN A 145 -21.21 13.02 -25.33
N PRO A 146 -21.40 13.84 -26.38
CA PRO A 146 -22.63 14.63 -26.55
C PRO A 146 -23.85 13.75 -26.82
N ASP A 147 -23.68 12.61 -27.49
CA ASP A 147 -24.79 11.72 -27.88
C ASP A 147 -25.38 11.00 -26.65
N GLU A 148 -24.52 10.63 -25.70
CA GLU A 148 -24.89 9.91 -24.49
C GLU A 148 -25.01 10.85 -23.26
N ARG A 149 -24.69 12.14 -23.41
CA ARG A 149 -24.57 13.12 -22.30
C ARG A 149 -23.67 12.64 -21.16
N GLN A 150 -22.65 11.85 -21.48
CA GLN A 150 -21.75 11.26 -20.48
C GLN A 150 -20.43 12.02 -20.40
N LEU A 151 -19.96 12.26 -19.18
CA LEU A 151 -18.59 12.70 -18.93
C LEU A 151 -17.74 11.48 -18.59
N ILE A 152 -16.69 11.26 -19.38
CA ILE A 152 -15.76 10.15 -19.20
C ILE A 152 -14.39 10.71 -18.84
N ILE A 153 -13.89 10.30 -17.66
CA ILE A 153 -12.58 10.70 -17.15
C ILE A 153 -11.75 9.46 -16.88
N SER A 154 -10.55 9.40 -17.47
CA SER A 154 -9.53 8.42 -17.12
C SER A 154 -8.39 9.14 -16.43
N ALA A 155 -8.11 8.76 -15.19
CA ALA A 155 -7.07 9.38 -14.38
C ALA A 155 -6.18 8.33 -13.71
N GLN A 156 -4.94 8.71 -13.45
CA GLN A 156 -3.97 7.95 -12.69
C GLN A 156 -3.71 8.67 -11.36
N ILE A 157 -3.80 7.91 -10.28
CA ILE A 157 -3.58 8.38 -8.91
C ILE A 157 -2.35 7.67 -8.37
N LYS A 158 -1.40 8.44 -7.84
CA LYS A 158 -0.24 7.93 -7.10
C LYS A 158 -0.38 8.31 -5.63
N ALA A 159 -0.29 7.32 -4.76
CA ALA A 159 -0.41 7.54 -3.32
C ALA A 159 0.65 6.75 -2.55
N ILE A 160 0.98 7.26 -1.36
CA ILE A 160 1.88 6.62 -0.41
C ILE A 160 1.18 6.41 0.92
N GLY A 161 1.38 5.23 1.49
CA GLY A 161 1.08 4.92 2.89
C GLY A 161 2.36 4.70 3.67
N GLU A 162 2.48 5.33 4.83
CA GLU A 162 3.59 5.20 5.75
C GLU A 162 3.11 4.64 7.08
N ALA A 163 3.77 3.59 7.56
CA ALA A 163 3.53 3.03 8.88
C ALA A 163 4.84 2.96 9.66
N THR A 164 4.77 3.30 10.94
CA THR A 164 5.85 3.19 11.91
C THR A 164 5.44 2.19 12.98
N MET A 165 6.27 1.18 13.21
CA MET A 165 5.99 0.15 14.22
C MET A 165 7.18 -0.03 15.15
N SER A 166 7.11 0.60 16.33
CA SER A 166 8.14 0.48 17.39
C SER A 166 8.35 -0.97 17.87
N ARG A 167 7.36 -1.85 17.68
CA ARG A 167 7.40 -3.24 18.12
C ARG A 167 8.26 -4.10 17.18
N GLY A 168 9.38 -4.60 17.71
CA GLY A 168 10.31 -5.47 16.98
C GLY A 168 11.47 -4.73 16.30
N GLY A 169 11.65 -3.43 16.59
CA GLY A 169 12.73 -2.62 16.01
C GLY A 169 12.56 -2.34 14.52
N MET A 170 11.33 -2.50 13.99
CA MET A 170 11.03 -2.17 12.61
C MET A 170 10.91 -0.64 12.48
N GLY A 171 11.68 -0.06 11.57
CA GLY A 171 11.64 1.37 11.30
C GLY A 171 10.40 1.77 10.50
N LEU A 172 10.44 2.99 9.95
CA LEU A 172 9.43 3.50 9.01
C LEU A 172 9.37 2.60 7.76
N ARG A 173 8.17 2.20 7.36
CA ARG A 173 7.93 1.55 6.07
C ARG A 173 7.01 2.41 5.22
N LYS A 174 7.35 2.53 3.95
CA LYS A 174 6.56 3.25 2.94
C LYS A 174 6.14 2.26 1.87
N GLU A 175 4.87 2.33 1.48
CA GLU A 175 4.34 1.58 0.35
C GLU A 175 3.69 2.55 -0.63
N GLU A 176 4.02 2.38 -1.90
CA GLU A 176 3.53 3.20 -2.99
C GLU A 176 2.45 2.43 -3.76
N MET A 177 1.35 3.10 -4.07
CA MET A 177 0.26 2.55 -4.86
C MET A 177 -0.09 3.48 -6.02
N ILE A 178 -0.02 2.93 -7.23
CA ILE A 178 -0.46 3.58 -8.46
C ILE A 178 -1.74 2.91 -8.92
N LYS A 179 -2.81 3.68 -9.09
CA LYS A 179 -4.09 3.17 -9.60
C LYS A 179 -4.59 4.02 -10.76
N THR A 180 -4.95 3.37 -11.85
CA THR A 180 -5.63 3.99 -12.97
C THR A 180 -7.13 3.72 -12.86
N VAL A 181 -7.93 4.76 -13.01
CA VAL A 181 -9.37 4.73 -12.79
C VAL A 181 -10.06 5.37 -13.99
N LYS A 182 -11.14 4.73 -14.45
CA LYS A 182 -12.09 5.33 -15.38
C LYS A 182 -13.38 5.63 -14.62
N LEU A 183 -13.79 6.89 -14.60
CA LEU A 183 -15.10 7.31 -14.12
C LEU A 183 -15.98 7.69 -15.31
N THR A 184 -17.23 7.25 -15.23
CA THR A 184 -18.30 7.58 -16.18
C THR A 184 -19.42 8.19 -15.38
N ARG A 185 -19.79 9.44 -15.69
CA ARG A 185 -20.94 10.12 -15.10
C ARG A 185 -22.00 10.32 -16.17
N GLU A 186 -23.16 9.75 -15.93
CA GLU A 186 -24.39 10.03 -16.67
C GLU A 186 -25.02 11.30 -16.09
N ASN A 187 -25.37 12.26 -16.96
CA ASN A 187 -26.13 13.46 -16.59
C ASN A 187 -27.62 13.29 -16.89
#